data_AF-A0A4Q9RS78-F1
#
_entry.id   AF-A0A4Q9RS78-F1
#
_cell.length_a   1.000
_cell.length_b   1.000
_cell.length_c   1.000
_cell.angle_alpha   90.00
_cell.angle_beta   90.00
_cell.angle_gamma   90.00
#
_symmetry.space_group_name_H-M   'P 1'
#
loop_
_entity.id
_entity.type
_entity.pdbx_description
1 polymer ?
#
loop_
_entity_poly.entity_id
_entity_poly.type
_entity_poly.pdbx_seq_one_letter_code
_entity_poly.pdbx_strand_id
1 'polypeptide(L)'
;MKRKMLILCVLILGYACSSDDNTNPNEQPDNFYALTVGNTWEYVYYLKDNDTNTFLPTPIIETVNITETVEIDNNTYFNFKHVVIGNDGTYPYFPDNGERNYTLRDSLGFLIDEVGLIKYNNSDYNEYFMFNLDFDYSYHLALSNVMDNITTNAGSFTCYDNHYYFKDFNGNIANALDHIYREDGIGEVLSTMSFVTQSEHFIEKRLESYTIQ
;
A
#
# COMPACT_ATOMS: atom_id res chain seq x y z
N MET A 1 -78.19 7.28 -17.82
CA MET A 1 -77.76 7.98 -19.05
C MET A 1 -76.25 8.22 -19.00
N LYS A 2 -75.52 7.63 -19.95
CA LYS A 2 -74.25 8.05 -20.57
C LYS A 2 -73.05 8.50 -19.69
N ARG A 3 -72.24 7.49 -19.33
CA ARG A 3 -70.77 7.37 -19.48
C ARG A 3 -70.09 8.52 -20.25
N LYS A 4 -69.10 9.19 -19.64
CA LYS A 4 -67.92 9.73 -20.34
C LYS A 4 -66.68 9.65 -19.44
N MET A 5 -65.87 8.65 -19.77
CA MET A 5 -64.46 8.49 -19.43
C MET A 5 -63.68 9.60 -20.16
N LEU A 6 -62.78 10.30 -19.49
CA LEU A 6 -61.75 11.11 -20.17
C LEU A 6 -60.39 10.67 -19.61
N ILE A 7 -59.70 9.88 -20.42
CA ILE A 7 -58.28 9.56 -20.30
C ILE A 7 -57.53 10.82 -20.73
N LEU A 8 -56.64 11.34 -19.87
CA LEU A 8 -55.61 12.30 -20.29
C LEU A 8 -54.26 11.60 -20.18
N CYS A 9 -53.79 11.07 -21.30
CA CYS A 9 -52.39 10.72 -21.50
C CYS A 9 -51.57 12.02 -21.56
N VAL A 10 -50.66 12.22 -20.62
CA VAL A 10 -49.53 13.13 -20.81
C VAL A 10 -48.29 12.25 -21.00
N LEU A 11 -47.87 12.18 -22.26
CA LEU A 11 -46.66 11.52 -22.73
C LEU A 11 -45.51 12.53 -22.72
N ILE A 12 -44.39 12.06 -22.15
CA ILE A 12 -43.00 12.38 -22.49
C ILE A 12 -42.48 13.75 -22.03
N LEU A 13 -41.45 13.72 -21.17
CA LEU A 13 -40.08 14.09 -21.55
C LEU A 13 -39.14 13.43 -20.53
N GLY A 14 -38.37 12.45 -20.98
CA GLY A 14 -37.25 11.92 -20.22
C GLY A 14 -36.19 13.00 -20.12
N TYR A 15 -35.87 13.41 -18.90
CA TYR A 15 -34.55 13.95 -18.63
C TYR A 15 -33.58 12.78 -18.71
N ALA A 16 -32.90 12.66 -19.85
CA ALA A 16 -31.57 12.09 -19.84
C ALA A 16 -30.73 13.02 -18.96
N CYS A 17 -30.54 12.63 -17.70
CA CYS A 17 -29.44 13.16 -16.92
C CYS A 17 -28.20 12.68 -17.67
N SER A 18 -27.52 13.59 -18.37
CA SER A 18 -26.12 13.35 -18.68
C SER A 18 -25.45 13.21 -17.32
N SER A 19 -25.02 12.00 -16.98
CA SER A 19 -23.93 11.84 -16.05
C SER A 19 -22.73 12.50 -16.72
N ASP A 20 -22.59 13.81 -16.51
CA ASP A 20 -21.27 14.41 -16.44
C ASP A 20 -20.54 13.57 -15.40
N ASP A 21 -19.43 12.95 -15.82
CA ASP A 21 -18.46 12.30 -14.95
C ASP A 21 -17.91 13.36 -13.99
N ASN A 22 -18.67 13.62 -12.93
CA ASN A 22 -18.14 14.16 -11.70
C ASN A 22 -17.22 13.07 -11.16
N THR A 23 -15.93 13.20 -11.44
CA THR A 23 -14.89 12.57 -10.63
C THR A 23 -15.02 13.12 -9.22
N ASN A 24 -15.86 12.46 -8.43
CA ASN A 24 -15.99 12.70 -7.01
C ASN A 24 -14.66 12.24 -6.40
N PRO A 25 -13.87 13.09 -5.72
CA PRO A 25 -12.58 12.71 -5.16
C PRO A 25 -12.69 11.72 -3.97
N ASN A 26 -13.91 11.25 -3.66
CA ASN A 26 -14.25 10.46 -2.49
C ASN A 26 -14.81 9.07 -2.83
N GLU A 27 -14.81 8.64 -4.09
CA GLU A 27 -15.01 7.22 -4.39
C GLU A 27 -13.70 6.50 -4.08
N GLN A 28 -13.65 5.80 -2.95
CA GLN A 28 -12.55 4.87 -2.71
C GLN A 28 -12.54 3.82 -3.82
N PRO A 29 -11.37 3.48 -4.38
CA PRO A 29 -11.27 2.43 -5.37
C PRO A 29 -11.79 1.13 -4.78
N ASP A 30 -12.66 0.44 -5.53
CA ASP A 30 -13.01 -0.95 -5.25
C ASP A 30 -11.71 -1.77 -5.40
N ASN A 31 -11.03 -2.03 -4.28
CA ASN A 31 -9.80 -2.82 -4.15
C ASN A 31 -8.44 -2.09 -4.37
N PHE A 32 -8.24 -0.93 -3.74
CA PHE A 32 -6.97 -0.20 -3.75
C PHE A 32 -5.72 -1.08 -3.47
N TYR A 33 -5.84 -1.98 -2.49
CA TYR A 33 -4.73 -2.83 -2.06
C TYR A 33 -4.53 -4.09 -2.92
N ALA A 34 -5.28 -4.26 -4.01
CA ALA A 34 -5.23 -5.43 -4.89
C ALA A 34 -5.41 -6.77 -4.12
N LEU A 35 -6.35 -6.79 -3.16
CA LEU A 35 -6.72 -7.95 -2.35
C LEU A 35 -7.56 -8.95 -3.16
N THR A 36 -6.90 -9.68 -4.06
CA THR A 36 -7.52 -10.74 -4.86
C THR A 36 -6.67 -12.01 -4.80
N VAL A 37 -7.30 -13.14 -4.46
CA VAL A 37 -6.62 -14.45 -4.49
C VAL A 37 -6.09 -14.73 -5.88
N GLY A 38 -4.82 -15.12 -5.97
CA GLY A 38 -4.12 -15.36 -7.22
C GLY A 38 -3.32 -14.15 -7.75
N ASN A 39 -3.42 -12.98 -7.11
CA ASN A 39 -2.49 -11.88 -7.39
C ASN A 39 -1.08 -12.23 -6.91
N THR A 40 -0.07 -11.84 -7.68
CA THR A 40 1.34 -12.10 -7.41
C THR A 40 2.23 -10.91 -7.73
N TRP A 41 3.29 -10.73 -6.95
CA TRP A 41 4.32 -9.70 -7.14
C TRP A 41 5.70 -10.31 -6.94
N GLU A 42 6.68 -9.79 -7.68
CA GLU A 42 8.09 -10.08 -7.50
C GLU A 42 8.83 -8.77 -7.23
N TYR A 43 9.68 -8.78 -6.21
CA TYR A 43 10.47 -7.64 -5.78
C TYR A 43 11.94 -7.98 -5.76
N VAL A 44 12.78 -7.02 -6.12
CA VAL A 44 14.23 -7.06 -5.91
C VAL A 44 14.62 -5.98 -4.91
N TYR A 45 15.54 -6.36 -4.02
CA TYR A 45 16.13 -5.44 -3.07
C TYR A 45 17.38 -4.79 -3.65
N TYR A 46 17.54 -3.50 -3.40
CA TYR A 46 18.65 -2.67 -3.83
C TYR A 46 19.37 -2.09 -2.62
N LEU A 47 20.69 -2.01 -2.70
CA LEU A 47 21.54 -1.40 -1.69
C LEU A 47 22.21 -0.17 -2.28
N LYS A 48 22.25 0.91 -1.50
CA LYS A 48 22.96 2.12 -1.86
C LYS A 48 24.46 1.90 -1.82
N ASP A 49 25.12 2.19 -2.94
CA ASP A 49 26.57 2.19 -3.08
C ASP A 49 27.13 3.53 -2.61
N ASN A 50 28.06 3.49 -1.65
CA ASN A 50 28.59 4.70 -1.01
C ASN A 50 29.50 5.53 -1.95
N ASP A 51 30.12 4.90 -2.95
CA ASP A 51 31.06 5.58 -3.84
C ASP A 51 30.32 6.37 -4.94
N THR A 52 29.28 5.77 -5.49
CA THR A 52 28.50 6.35 -6.61
C THR A 52 27.23 7.05 -6.16
N ASN A 53 26.79 6.84 -4.92
CA ASN A 53 25.51 7.29 -4.39
C ASN A 53 24.30 6.75 -5.19
N THR A 54 24.47 5.57 -5.80
CA THR A 54 23.43 4.91 -6.61
C THR A 54 22.97 3.61 -5.97
N PHE A 55 21.75 3.18 -6.29
CA PHE A 55 21.20 1.93 -5.80
C PHE A 55 21.55 0.78 -6.75
N LEU A 56 22.29 -0.20 -6.24
CA LEU A 56 22.69 -1.41 -6.98
C LEU A 56 21.80 -2.59 -6.56
N PRO A 57 21.35 -3.44 -7.51
CA PRO A 57 20.54 -4.59 -7.19
C PRO A 57 21.36 -5.60 -6.38
N THR A 58 20.72 -6.17 -5.36
CA THR A 58 21.22 -7.32 -4.61
C THR A 58 20.72 -8.61 -5.26
N PRO A 59 21.28 -9.79 -4.91
CA PRO A 59 20.72 -11.07 -5.35
C PRO A 59 19.41 -11.45 -4.64
N ILE A 60 18.88 -10.59 -3.74
CA ILE A 60 17.76 -10.90 -2.88
C ILE A 60 16.45 -10.61 -3.63
N ILE A 61 15.64 -11.65 -3.78
CA ILE A 61 14.34 -11.62 -4.44
C ILE A 61 13.28 -12.01 -3.43
N GLU A 62 12.17 -11.27 -3.41
CA GLU A 62 10.98 -11.60 -2.65
C GLU A 62 9.80 -11.77 -3.59
N THR A 63 9.13 -12.91 -3.53
CA THR A 63 7.85 -13.11 -4.18
C THR A 63 6.73 -13.03 -3.15
N VAL A 64 5.65 -12.35 -3.53
CA VAL A 64 4.46 -12.19 -2.71
C VAL A 64 3.27 -12.70 -3.50
N ASN A 65 2.41 -13.53 -2.89
CA ASN A 65 1.18 -13.97 -3.52
C ASN A 65 0.03 -14.11 -2.53
N ILE A 66 -1.17 -13.73 -2.95
CA ILE A 66 -2.38 -13.96 -2.15
C ILE A 66 -2.88 -15.37 -2.44
N THR A 67 -2.77 -16.24 -1.44
CA THR A 67 -3.01 -17.69 -1.59
C THR A 67 -4.46 -18.08 -1.35
N GLU A 68 -5.11 -17.44 -0.38
CA GLU A 68 -6.46 -17.77 0.06
C GLU A 68 -7.06 -16.61 0.86
N THR A 69 -8.34 -16.73 1.18
CA THR A 69 -9.02 -15.92 2.19
C THR A 69 -9.27 -16.73 3.45
N VAL A 70 -9.27 -16.06 4.60
CA VAL A 70 -9.56 -16.66 5.90
C VAL A 70 -10.52 -15.75 6.65
N GLU A 71 -11.50 -16.34 7.34
CA GLU A 71 -12.43 -15.61 8.23
C GLU A 71 -11.88 -15.57 9.65
N ILE A 72 -11.68 -14.36 10.19
CA ILE A 72 -11.24 -14.12 11.58
C ILE A 72 -12.16 -13.05 12.16
N ASP A 73 -12.85 -13.36 13.27
CA ASP A 73 -13.78 -12.47 13.96
C ASP A 73 -14.83 -11.83 13.03
N ASN A 74 -15.39 -12.62 12.10
CA ASN A 74 -16.35 -12.22 11.07
C ASN A 74 -15.82 -11.18 10.06
N ASN A 75 -14.50 -11.08 9.89
CA ASN A 75 -13.89 -10.32 8.84
C ASN A 75 -13.12 -11.26 7.90
N THR A 76 -13.22 -10.99 6.60
CA THR A 76 -12.42 -11.66 5.58
C THR A 76 -11.02 -11.04 5.54
N TYR A 77 -10.00 -11.87 5.78
CA TYR A 77 -8.59 -11.56 5.59
C TYR A 77 -8.05 -12.30 4.37
N PHE A 78 -7.00 -11.75 3.77
CA PHE A 78 -6.26 -12.33 2.66
C PHE A 78 -4.90 -12.80 3.16
N ASN A 79 -4.54 -14.04 2.86
CA ASN A 79 -3.25 -14.60 3.26
C ASN A 79 -2.17 -14.27 2.22
N PHE A 80 -1.30 -13.32 2.57
CA PHE A 80 -0.11 -12.94 1.82
C PHE A 80 1.03 -13.89 2.16
N LYS A 81 1.39 -14.74 1.20
CA LYS A 81 2.58 -15.58 1.29
C LYS A 81 3.77 -14.84 0.71
N HIS A 82 4.79 -14.64 1.52
CA HIS A 82 6.07 -14.05 1.15
C HIS A 82 7.14 -15.14 1.10
N VAL A 83 7.90 -15.20 0.01
CA VAL A 83 9.05 -16.11 -0.12
C VAL A 83 10.28 -15.29 -0.49
N VAL A 84 11.30 -15.32 0.37
CA VAL A 84 12.57 -14.63 0.14
C VAL A 84 13.66 -15.64 -0.18
N ILE A 85 14.44 -15.33 -1.22
CA ILE A 85 15.63 -16.08 -1.62
C ILE A 85 16.80 -15.11 -1.85
N GLY A 86 18.03 -15.64 -1.85
CA GLY A 86 19.25 -14.88 -2.17
C GLY A 86 19.95 -14.20 -0.98
N ASN A 87 19.37 -14.22 0.22
CA ASN A 87 20.02 -13.76 1.44
C ASN A 87 20.39 -14.94 2.37
N ASP A 88 21.60 -15.45 2.22
CA ASP A 88 22.17 -16.50 3.07
C ASP A 88 22.79 -15.98 4.38
N GLY A 89 22.45 -14.75 4.77
CA GLY A 89 23.02 -14.03 5.92
C GLY A 89 24.13 -13.04 5.53
N THR A 90 24.48 -12.95 4.25
CA THR A 90 25.45 -11.96 3.75
C THR A 90 24.98 -10.52 3.95
N TYR A 91 23.67 -10.28 3.93
CA TYR A 91 23.08 -8.94 4.00
C TYR A 91 22.19 -8.79 5.26
N PRO A 92 22.74 -8.30 6.38
CA PRO A 92 22.08 -8.37 7.70
C PRO A 92 20.86 -7.45 7.86
N TYR A 93 20.71 -6.45 6.99
CA TYR A 93 19.59 -5.50 7.03
C TYR A 93 18.44 -5.90 6.09
N PHE A 94 18.59 -7.00 5.36
CA PHE A 94 17.59 -7.50 4.44
C PHE A 94 16.92 -8.73 5.03
N PRO A 95 15.71 -9.08 4.57
CA PRO A 95 15.02 -10.23 5.12
C PRO A 95 15.81 -11.53 4.86
N ASP A 96 15.82 -12.43 5.84
CA ASP A 96 16.40 -13.76 5.67
C ASP A 96 15.61 -14.58 4.65
N ASN A 97 16.30 -15.56 4.04
CA ASN A 97 15.66 -16.59 3.22
C ASN A 97 14.57 -17.34 3.99
N GLY A 98 13.46 -17.62 3.30
CA GLY A 98 12.38 -18.44 3.84
C GLY A 98 11.00 -17.96 3.45
N GLU A 99 10.00 -18.59 4.07
CA GLU A 99 8.59 -18.30 3.87
C GLU A 99 8.01 -17.61 5.11
N ARG A 100 7.23 -16.55 4.88
CA ARG A 100 6.43 -15.85 5.90
C ARG A 100 5.02 -15.64 5.37
N ASN A 101 4.04 -15.71 6.25
CA ASN A 101 2.64 -15.48 5.90
C ASN A 101 2.10 -14.33 6.75
N TYR A 102 1.34 -13.42 6.13
CA TYR A 102 0.66 -12.32 6.80
C TYR A 102 -0.80 -12.31 6.38
N THR A 103 -1.71 -12.21 7.35
CA THR A 103 -3.15 -12.09 7.08
C THR A 103 -3.56 -10.63 7.14
N LEU A 104 -3.91 -10.05 5.99
CA LEU A 104 -4.23 -8.63 5.88
C LEU A 104 -5.63 -8.41 5.33
N ARG A 105 -6.26 -7.30 5.71
CA ARG A 105 -7.52 -6.85 5.10
C ARG A 105 -7.54 -5.35 4.96
N ASP A 106 -8.37 -4.87 4.03
CA ASP A 106 -8.80 -3.48 4.02
C ASP A 106 -9.84 -3.26 5.14
N SER A 107 -9.69 -2.15 5.85
CA SER A 107 -10.61 -1.68 6.86
C SER A 107 -10.70 -0.16 6.80
N LEU A 108 -11.74 0.37 6.17
CA LEU A 108 -11.97 1.82 6.07
C LEU A 108 -10.79 2.57 5.44
N GLY A 109 -10.12 1.97 4.45
CA GLY A 109 -8.97 2.58 3.79
C GLY A 109 -7.64 2.42 4.55
N PHE A 110 -7.58 1.43 5.43
CA PHE A 110 -6.35 1.00 6.09
C PHE A 110 -6.10 -0.47 5.77
N LEU A 111 -4.89 -0.79 5.34
CA LEU A 111 -4.42 -2.16 5.30
C LEU A 111 -4.00 -2.52 6.73
N ILE A 112 -4.68 -3.49 7.33
CA ILE A 112 -4.43 -3.90 8.71
C ILE A 112 -4.23 -5.41 8.82
N ASP A 113 -3.49 -5.84 9.83
CA ASP A 113 -3.35 -7.26 10.17
C ASP A 113 -4.41 -7.75 11.17
N GLU A 114 -4.35 -9.04 11.52
CA GLU A 114 -5.31 -9.68 12.42
C GLU A 114 -5.29 -9.16 13.87
N VAL A 115 -4.23 -8.47 14.28
CA VAL A 115 -4.15 -7.81 15.60
C VAL A 115 -4.54 -6.33 15.54
N GLY A 116 -4.94 -5.84 14.36
CA GLY A 116 -5.35 -4.47 14.12
C GLY A 116 -4.20 -3.49 13.96
N LEU A 117 -2.97 -3.97 13.76
CA LEU A 117 -1.83 -3.10 13.47
C LEU A 117 -1.93 -2.62 12.01
N ILE A 118 -1.87 -1.30 11.85
CA ILE A 118 -1.89 -0.66 10.54
C ILE A 118 -0.60 -1.02 9.78
N LYS A 119 -0.71 -1.33 8.50
CA LYS A 119 0.40 -1.56 7.56
C LYS A 119 0.46 -0.52 6.46
N TYR A 120 -0.64 0.16 6.19
CA TYR A 120 -0.74 1.24 5.19
C TYR A 120 -2.05 2.00 5.37
N ASN A 121 -2.07 3.27 4.97
CA ASN A 121 -3.26 4.13 4.93
C ASN A 121 -3.43 4.76 3.54
N ASN A 122 -4.61 4.68 2.93
CA ASN A 122 -4.88 5.29 1.62
C ASN A 122 -5.97 6.37 1.65
N SER A 123 -6.47 6.75 2.83
CA SER A 123 -7.73 7.50 2.94
C SER A 123 -7.70 8.68 3.92
N ASP A 124 -6.77 8.68 4.88
CA ASP A 124 -6.70 9.70 5.92
C ASP A 124 -5.34 10.41 5.93
N TYR A 125 -5.32 11.73 6.00
CA TYR A 125 -4.07 12.52 6.08
C TYR A 125 -3.58 12.77 7.52
N ASN A 126 -4.25 12.18 8.51
CA ASN A 126 -3.81 12.21 9.89
C ASN A 126 -2.55 11.37 10.11
N GLU A 127 -1.81 11.72 11.16
CA GLU A 127 -0.71 10.90 11.67
C GLU A 127 -1.25 9.83 12.63
N TYR A 128 -0.67 8.63 12.54
CA TYR A 128 -1.00 7.48 13.39
C TYR A 128 0.23 6.98 14.15
N PHE A 129 0.07 6.85 15.47
CA PHE A 129 0.99 6.11 16.30
C PHE A 129 0.86 4.61 16.01
N MET A 130 1.98 3.95 15.77
CA MET A 130 2.04 2.52 15.44
C MET A 130 2.43 1.70 16.66
N PHE A 131 3.63 1.94 17.19
CA PHE A 131 4.16 1.27 18.37
C PHE A 131 5.37 2.01 18.95
N ASN A 132 5.81 1.63 20.15
CA ASN A 132 7.08 2.09 20.72
C ASN A 132 8.19 1.10 20.36
N LEU A 133 9.28 1.59 19.76
CA LEU A 133 10.45 0.75 19.45
C LEU A 133 11.21 0.41 20.73
N ASP A 134 11.43 1.42 21.58
CA ASP A 134 12.07 1.33 22.88
C ASP A 134 11.56 2.47 23.80
N PHE A 135 12.30 2.81 24.86
CA PHE A 135 11.95 3.91 25.75
C PHE A 135 12.18 5.29 25.13
N ASP A 136 12.93 5.36 24.03
CA ASP A 136 13.40 6.61 23.43
C ASP A 136 12.59 6.98 22.18
N TYR A 137 12.08 6.01 21.42
CA TYR A 137 11.39 6.23 20.15
C TYR A 137 10.03 5.56 20.01
N SER A 138 9.11 6.32 19.38
CA SER A 138 7.81 5.85 18.89
C SER A 138 7.79 5.87 17.36
N TYR A 139 7.17 4.88 16.73
CA TYR A 139 7.04 4.76 15.29
C TYR A 139 5.67 5.27 14.83
N HIS A 140 5.67 6.08 13.77
CA HIS A 140 4.49 6.77 13.26
C HIS A 140 4.33 6.55 11.76
N LEU A 141 3.08 6.64 11.31
CA LEU A 141 2.66 6.55 9.91
C LEU A 141 1.84 7.78 9.54
N ALA A 142 2.08 8.35 8.36
CA ALA A 142 1.24 9.41 7.79
C ALA A 142 1.16 9.28 6.26
N LEU A 143 -0.02 9.53 5.70
CA LEU A 143 -0.21 9.60 4.26
C LEU A 143 0.21 10.99 3.73
N SER A 144 1.06 11.02 2.70
CA SER A 144 1.38 12.24 1.97
C SER A 144 0.16 12.77 1.22
N ASN A 145 0.01 14.09 1.17
CA ASN A 145 -1.01 14.75 0.35
C ASN A 145 -0.56 14.97 -1.11
N VAL A 146 0.59 14.43 -1.48
CA VAL A 146 1.15 14.45 -2.83
C VAL A 146 1.35 13.01 -3.28
N MET A 147 0.98 12.73 -4.52
CA MET A 147 1.29 11.48 -5.20
C MET A 147 2.60 11.61 -5.97
N ASP A 148 3.37 10.53 -6.02
CA ASP A 148 4.69 10.49 -6.66
C ASP A 148 4.71 9.57 -7.87
N ASN A 149 5.46 9.98 -8.90
CA ASN A 149 5.68 9.12 -10.06
C ASN A 149 6.90 8.22 -9.81
N ILE A 150 6.65 6.94 -9.54
CA ILE A 150 7.71 5.95 -9.27
C ILE A 150 7.93 5.11 -10.53
N THR A 151 9.18 4.97 -10.94
CA THR A 151 9.57 4.10 -12.06
C THR A 151 10.41 2.94 -11.54
N THR A 152 10.00 1.71 -11.87
CA THR A 152 10.73 0.48 -11.61
C THR A 152 10.87 -0.32 -12.91
N ASN A 153 11.41 -1.54 -12.83
CA ASN A 153 11.43 -2.43 -14.00
C ASN A 153 10.04 -2.93 -14.41
N ALA A 154 9.06 -2.89 -13.49
CA ALA A 154 7.67 -3.27 -13.76
C ALA A 154 6.88 -2.19 -14.52
N GLY A 155 7.36 -0.94 -14.56
CA GLY A 155 6.69 0.18 -15.22
C GLY A 155 6.85 1.51 -14.49
N SER A 156 5.98 2.47 -14.83
CA SER A 156 5.88 3.76 -14.16
C SER A 156 4.48 3.91 -13.56
N PHE A 157 4.40 4.37 -12.32
CA PHE A 157 3.23 4.32 -11.45
C PHE A 157 3.02 5.69 -10.78
N THR A 158 1.77 6.15 -10.65
CA THR A 158 1.38 7.33 -9.84
C THR A 158 0.98 6.90 -8.44
N CYS A 159 1.96 6.79 -7.56
CA CYS A 159 1.81 6.17 -6.27
C CYS A 159 1.32 7.14 -5.18
N TYR A 160 0.50 6.61 -4.27
CA TYR A 160 0.31 7.16 -2.94
C TYR A 160 1.57 6.89 -2.11
N ASP A 161 1.98 7.86 -1.29
CA ASP A 161 3.18 7.77 -0.45
C ASP A 161 2.79 7.77 1.03
N ASN A 162 3.07 6.67 1.73
CA ASN A 162 3.03 6.64 3.18
C ASN A 162 4.41 6.90 3.75
N HIS A 163 4.50 7.94 4.57
CA HIS A 163 5.65 8.27 5.38
C HIS A 163 5.68 7.45 6.66
N TYR A 164 6.86 6.94 6.98
CA TYR A 164 7.17 6.21 8.20
C TYR A 164 8.37 6.86 8.86
N TYR A 165 8.22 7.23 10.14
CA TYR A 165 9.28 7.93 10.86
C TYR A 165 9.18 7.68 12.36
N PHE A 166 10.28 7.96 13.04
CA PHE A 166 10.34 7.89 14.49
C PHE A 166 10.15 9.27 15.11
N LYS A 167 9.51 9.31 16.28
CA LYS A 167 9.53 10.47 17.18
C LYS A 167 10.18 10.10 18.50
N ASP A 168 11.04 10.99 18.99
CA ASP A 168 11.56 10.90 20.35
C ASP A 168 10.46 11.17 21.40
N PHE A 169 10.76 10.95 22.68
CA PHE A 169 9.83 11.21 23.79
C PHE A 169 9.41 12.68 23.95
N ASN A 170 10.12 13.63 23.33
CA ASN A 170 9.75 15.05 23.30
C ASN A 170 8.87 15.39 22.09
N GLY A 171 8.60 14.41 21.21
CA GLY A 171 7.83 14.58 19.98
C GLY A 171 8.65 15.09 18.80
N ASN A 172 9.99 15.17 18.91
CA ASN A 172 10.85 15.55 17.78
C ASN A 172 10.92 14.39 16.79
N ILE A 173 10.74 14.70 15.50
CA ILE A 173 10.88 13.72 14.42
C ILE A 173 12.37 13.41 14.23
N ALA A 174 12.70 12.13 14.16
CA ALA A 174 14.05 11.65 13.86
C ALA A 174 14.47 12.03 12.43
N ASN A 175 15.76 11.91 12.11
CA ASN A 175 16.23 12.27 10.77
C ASN A 175 15.68 11.34 9.69
N ALA A 176 15.46 10.06 10.03
CA ALA A 176 14.94 9.07 9.10
C ALA A 176 13.49 9.34 8.69
N LEU A 177 13.27 9.26 7.37
CA LEU A 177 11.96 9.23 6.75
C LEU A 177 11.95 8.10 5.73
N ASP A 178 11.21 7.05 6.03
CA ASP A 178 10.99 5.93 5.13
C ASP A 178 9.65 6.05 4.43
N HIS A 179 9.58 5.48 3.24
CA HIS A 179 8.45 5.61 2.33
C HIS A 179 7.93 4.23 1.95
N ILE A 180 6.62 4.10 1.83
CA ILE A 180 6.00 2.99 1.10
C ILE A 180 5.08 3.60 0.03
N TYR A 181 5.41 3.31 -1.21
CA TYR A 181 4.69 3.76 -2.39
C TYR A 181 3.76 2.66 -2.89
N ARG A 182 2.47 2.97 -3.01
CA ARG A 182 1.45 2.05 -3.54
C ARG A 182 0.68 2.67 -4.69
N GLU A 183 0.47 1.89 -5.73
CA GLU A 183 -0.44 2.22 -6.83
C GLU A 183 -1.80 1.56 -6.57
N ASP A 184 -2.87 2.31 -6.86
CA ASP A 184 -4.24 1.82 -6.82
C ASP A 184 -4.42 0.57 -7.71
N GLY A 185 -4.98 -0.49 -7.12
CA GLY A 185 -5.29 -1.74 -7.82
C GLY A 185 -4.07 -2.61 -8.16
N ILE A 186 -2.86 -2.16 -7.84
CA ILE A 186 -1.62 -2.93 -8.04
C ILE A 186 -0.98 -3.29 -6.70
N GLY A 187 -0.95 -2.37 -5.72
CA GLY A 187 -0.28 -2.60 -4.43
C GLY A 187 1.09 -1.91 -4.34
N GLU A 188 2.03 -2.51 -3.61
CA GLU A 188 3.34 -1.93 -3.32
C GLU A 188 4.26 -1.92 -4.54
N VAL A 189 4.78 -0.72 -4.85
CA VAL A 189 5.68 -0.45 -5.99
C VAL A 189 7.11 -0.25 -5.51
N LEU A 190 7.30 0.49 -4.43
CA LEU A 190 8.60 0.81 -3.84
C LEU A 190 8.45 0.96 -2.33
N SER A 191 9.42 0.45 -1.55
CA SER A 191 9.60 0.84 -0.15
C SER A 191 11.06 1.16 0.16
N THR A 192 11.29 2.11 1.06
CA THR A 192 12.64 2.52 1.47
C THR A 192 12.94 2.14 2.92
N MET A 193 14.22 2.09 3.28
CA MET A 193 14.66 1.90 4.65
C MET A 193 15.90 2.75 4.96
N SER A 194 15.87 3.42 6.11
CA SER A 194 16.87 4.35 6.60
C SER A 194 17.35 3.97 8.00
N PHE A 195 18.55 4.43 8.37
CA PHE A 195 18.94 4.43 9.78
C PHE A 195 18.29 5.61 10.48
N VAL A 196 17.78 5.44 11.69
CA VAL A 196 17.11 6.49 12.50
C VAL A 196 17.87 7.83 12.52
N THR A 197 19.20 7.77 12.49
CA THR A 197 20.09 8.94 12.53
C THR A 197 20.38 9.60 11.18
N GLN A 198 19.97 8.99 10.06
CA GLN A 198 20.28 9.43 8.71
C GLN A 198 19.01 9.86 7.97
N SER A 199 19.09 10.96 7.21
CA SER A 199 17.98 11.47 6.41
C SER A 199 17.86 10.84 5.03
N GLU A 200 18.85 10.03 4.63
CA GLU A 200 18.83 9.34 3.35
C GLU A 200 18.69 7.84 3.61
N HIS A 201 17.78 7.20 2.87
CA HIS A 201 17.63 5.75 2.90
C HIS A 201 18.83 5.07 2.22
N PHE A 202 19.09 3.83 2.63
CA PHE A 202 20.19 3.02 2.11
C PHE A 202 19.72 1.71 1.49
N ILE A 203 18.44 1.33 1.66
CA ILE A 203 17.82 0.18 1.02
C ILE A 203 16.55 0.60 0.30
N GLU A 204 16.31 -0.02 -0.84
CA GLU A 204 15.03 0.02 -1.55
C GLU A 204 14.56 -1.39 -1.90
N LYS A 205 13.27 -1.65 -1.76
CA LYS A 205 12.59 -2.82 -2.32
C LYS A 205 11.75 -2.34 -3.49
N ARG A 206 12.04 -2.82 -4.70
CA ARG A 206 11.38 -2.35 -5.94
C ARG A 206 10.58 -3.45 -6.59
N LEU A 207 9.41 -3.11 -7.11
CA LEU A 207 8.58 -4.01 -7.90
C LEU A 207 9.24 -4.30 -9.24
N GLU A 208 9.49 -5.59 -9.51
CA GLU A 208 10.11 -6.08 -10.75
C GLU A 208 9.06 -6.58 -11.74
N SER A 209 8.07 -7.32 -11.24
CA SER A 209 6.95 -7.80 -12.05
C SER A 209 5.74 -8.11 -11.17
N TYR A 210 4.56 -8.21 -11.79
CA TYR A 210 3.33 -8.54 -11.09
C TYR A 210 2.31 -9.20 -12.02
N THR A 211 1.28 -9.81 -11.45
CA THR A 211 0.10 -10.34 -12.15
C THR A 211 -1.12 -10.08 -11.29
N ILE A 212 -2.09 -9.35 -11.83
CA ILE A 212 -3.39 -9.06 -11.19
C ILE A 212 -4.48 -9.84 -11.94
N GLN A 213 -5.44 -10.41 -11.22
CA GLN A 213 -6.61 -11.15 -11.73
C GLN A 213 -7.77 -10.25 -12.13
#